data_AF-A0A969WY36-F1
#
_entry.id   AF-A0A969WY36-F1
#
_cell.length_a   1.000
_cell.length_b   1.000
_cell.length_c   1.000
_cell.angle_alpha   90.00
_cell.angle_beta   90.00
_cell.angle_gamma   90.00
#
_symmetry.space_group_name_H-M   'P 1'
#
loop_
_entity.id
_entity.type
_entity.pdbx_description
1 polymer ?
#
loop_
_entity_poly.entity_id
_entity_poly.type
_entity_poly.pdbx_seq_one_letter_code
_entity_poly.pdbx_strand_id
1 'polypeptide(L)'
;MMFNRLKCVQQTFPAIRSIQPKQLFIISDGPRESHPNDAEKVQACRDYVDASINWVCEVHRLYREKNLGCGYSIAEGLDWVFSRVDRAIILEDDILPDPSFFLFCEVLLEYYKDDERVYSITGRNHRGVWDNNGQPY
;
A
#
# COMPACT_ATOMS: atom_id res chain seq x y z
N MET A 1 0.97 3.23 0.51
CA MET A 1 1.69 4.46 0.12
C MET A 1 0.67 5.55 -0.10
N MET A 2 0.92 6.77 0.38
CA MET A 2 -0.05 7.87 0.27
C MET A 2 0.64 9.22 0.04
N PHE A 3 -0.12 10.19 -0.43
CA PHE A 3 0.33 11.58 -0.53
C PHE A 3 -0.68 12.54 0.09
N ASN A 4 -1.56 13.14 -0.73
CA ASN A 4 -2.41 14.27 -0.34
C ASN A 4 -3.91 14.07 -0.66
N ARG A 5 -4.35 12.81 -0.87
CA ARG A 5 -5.71 12.45 -1.28
C ARG A 5 -6.55 11.89 -0.13
N LEU A 6 -6.94 12.75 0.83
CA LEU A 6 -7.66 12.33 2.03
C LEU A 6 -8.90 11.47 1.75
N LYS A 7 -9.71 11.84 0.73
CA LYS A 7 -10.91 11.07 0.38
C LYS A 7 -10.60 9.63 -0.05
N CYS A 8 -9.51 9.42 -0.79
CA CYS A 8 -9.07 8.09 -1.21
C CYS A 8 -8.60 7.30 0.02
N VAL A 9 -7.78 7.91 0.87
CA VAL A 9 -7.31 7.30 2.12
C VAL A 9 -8.49 6.89 3.02
N GLN A 10 -9.52 7.73 3.14
CA GLN A 10 -10.74 7.44 3.91
C GLN A 10 -11.56 6.27 3.37
N GLN A 11 -11.42 5.94 2.08
CA GLN A 11 -12.09 4.80 1.46
C GLN A 11 -11.24 3.53 1.56
N THR A 12 -9.93 3.65 1.35
CA THR A 12 -8.98 2.53 1.29
C THR A 12 -8.60 2.01 2.67
N PHE A 13 -8.26 2.90 3.61
CA PHE A 13 -7.73 2.52 4.92
C PHE A 13 -8.67 1.64 5.77
N PRO A 14 -10.01 1.82 5.74
CA PRO A 14 -10.93 0.92 6.43
C PRO A 14 -10.76 -0.57 6.06
N ALA A 15 -10.42 -0.88 4.80
CA ALA A 15 -10.17 -2.27 4.38
C ALA A 15 -8.86 -2.84 4.97
N ILE A 16 -7.84 -2.01 5.18
CA ILE A 16 -6.62 -2.41 5.89
C ILE A 16 -6.90 -2.55 7.38
N ARG A 17 -7.72 -1.66 7.96
CA ARG A 17 -8.09 -1.72 9.37
C ARG A 17 -8.92 -2.96 9.71
N SER A 18 -9.77 -3.44 8.80
CA SER A 18 -10.64 -4.58 9.06
C SER A 18 -9.87 -5.88 9.31
N ILE A 19 -8.68 -6.03 8.70
CA ILE A 19 -7.82 -7.21 8.90
C ILE A 19 -6.81 -7.05 10.05
N GLN A 20 -6.73 -5.86 10.67
CA GLN A 20 -5.89 -5.58 11.85
C GLN A 20 -4.47 -6.15 11.74
N PRO A 21 -3.66 -5.75 10.74
CA PRO A 21 -2.35 -6.33 10.52
C PRO A 21 -1.44 -6.11 11.75
N LYS A 22 -0.63 -7.11 12.08
CA LYS A 22 0.30 -7.03 13.21
C LYS A 22 1.44 -6.03 12.98
N GLN A 23 1.82 -5.81 11.73
CA GLN A 23 2.85 -4.88 11.33
C GLN A 23 2.35 -4.06 10.13
N LEU A 24 2.57 -2.75 10.16
CA LEU A 24 2.11 -1.83 9.12
C LEU A 24 3.22 -0.82 8.76
N PHE A 25 3.50 -0.70 7.47
CA PHE A 25 4.43 0.28 6.93
C PHE A 25 3.66 1.40 6.23
N ILE A 26 3.78 2.62 6.73
CA ILE A 26 3.10 3.80 6.19
C ILE A 26 4.15 4.70 5.54
N ILE A 27 4.14 4.72 4.21
CA ILE A 27 4.96 5.62 3.41
C ILE A 27 4.09 6.78 2.97
N SER A 28 4.43 7.99 3.40
CA SER A 28 3.78 9.24 3.02
C SER A 28 4.80 10.18 2.39
N ASP A 29 4.58 10.56 1.14
CA ASP A 29 5.41 11.57 0.50
C ASP A 29 5.18 12.95 1.14
N GLY A 30 6.14 13.88 0.96
CA GLY A 30 6.04 15.24 1.47
C GLY A 30 5.32 16.19 0.52
N PRO A 31 4.97 17.40 0.97
CA PRO A 31 4.38 18.44 0.11
C PRO A 31 5.31 18.83 -1.04
N ARG A 32 4.72 19.23 -2.18
CA ARG A 32 5.48 19.83 -3.29
C ARG A 32 5.74 21.30 -2.96
N GLU A 33 6.98 21.76 -3.11
CA GLU A 33 7.37 23.15 -2.77
C GLU A 33 6.50 24.21 -3.47
N SER A 34 6.10 23.94 -4.72
CA SER A 34 5.26 24.84 -5.52
C SER A 34 3.76 24.76 -5.25
N HIS A 35 3.32 23.98 -4.25
CA HIS A 35 1.90 23.71 -3.97
C HIS A 35 1.59 23.94 -2.48
N PRO A 36 1.30 25.19 -2.06
CA PRO A 36 1.17 25.54 -0.63
C PRO A 36 0.10 24.74 0.12
N ASN A 37 -0.96 24.33 -0.58
CA ASN A 37 -2.05 23.54 0.00
C ASN A 37 -1.69 22.06 0.23
N ASP A 38 -0.54 21.57 -0.28
CA ASP A 38 -0.15 20.18 -0.08
C ASP A 38 0.22 19.91 1.36
N ALA A 39 0.82 20.86 2.08
CA ALA A 39 1.25 20.66 3.47
C ALA A 39 0.06 20.26 4.36
N GLU A 40 -1.04 21.03 4.28
CA GLU A 40 -2.27 20.75 5.01
C GLU A 40 -2.89 19.41 4.59
N LYS A 41 -2.96 19.12 3.28
CA LYS A 41 -3.57 17.88 2.77
C LYS A 41 -2.78 16.63 3.14
N VAL A 42 -1.45 16.69 3.06
CA VAL A 42 -0.56 15.61 3.48
C VAL A 42 -0.72 15.36 4.96
N GLN A 43 -0.73 16.42 5.78
CA GLN A 43 -0.91 16.29 7.21
C GLN A 43 -2.27 15.67 7.55
N ALA A 44 -3.34 16.11 6.89
CA ALA A 44 -4.67 15.54 7.09
C ALA A 44 -4.73 14.03 6.75
N CYS A 45 -4.00 13.56 5.74
CA CYS A 45 -3.89 12.13 5.42
C CYS A 45 -3.14 11.37 6.52
N ARG A 46 -2.00 11.91 6.98
CA ARG A 46 -1.19 11.32 8.06
C ARG A 46 -1.99 11.22 9.35
N ASP A 47 -2.63 12.31 9.77
CA ASP A 47 -3.45 12.39 10.97
C ASP A 47 -4.60 11.38 10.93
N TYR A 48 -5.31 11.29 9.80
CA TYR A 48 -6.41 10.34 9.65
C TYR A 48 -5.94 8.89 9.81
N VAL A 49 -4.85 8.51 9.13
CA VAL A 49 -4.30 7.15 9.21
C VAL A 49 -3.84 6.85 10.63
N ASP A 50 -3.05 7.74 11.25
CA ASP A 50 -2.53 7.54 12.59
C ASP A 50 -3.62 7.45 13.64
N ALA A 51 -4.65 8.31 13.56
CA ALA A 51 -5.80 8.25 14.45
C ALA A 51 -6.70 7.03 14.22
N SER A 52 -6.64 6.42 13.03
CA SER A 52 -7.45 5.25 12.69
C SER A 52 -6.85 3.93 13.16
N ILE A 53 -5.58 3.90 13.58
CA ILE A 53 -4.92 2.69 14.08
C ILE A 53 -5.26 2.50 15.55
N ASN A 54 -6.22 1.61 15.81
CA ASN A 54 -6.76 1.36 17.14
C ASN A 54 -6.71 -0.12 17.57
N TRP A 55 -5.77 -0.87 17.01
CA TRP A 55 -5.48 -2.26 17.39
C TRP A 55 -3.98 -2.40 17.69
N VAL A 56 -3.58 -3.54 18.26
CA VAL A 56 -2.16 -3.83 18.52
C VAL A 56 -1.43 -4.01 17.19
N CYS A 57 -0.62 -3.03 16.83
CA CYS A 57 0.08 -2.96 15.55
C CYS A 57 1.48 -2.36 15.74
N GLU A 58 2.49 -3.02 15.18
CA GLU A 58 3.84 -2.46 15.02
C GLU A 58 3.85 -1.54 13.79
N VAL A 59 3.79 -0.23 14.04
CA VAL A 59 3.66 0.76 12.97
C VAL A 59 5.00 1.42 12.66
N HIS A 60 5.44 1.28 11.42
CA HIS A 60 6.61 1.95 10.86
C HIS A 60 6.16 3.10 9.97
N ARG A 61 6.72 4.30 10.19
CA ARG A 61 6.37 5.50 9.43
C ARG A 61 7.57 6.02 8.67
N LEU A 62 7.41 6.18 7.37
CA LEU A 62 8.32 6.94 6.51
C LEU A 62 7.56 8.15 5.97
N TYR A 63 7.57 9.23 6.75
CA TYR A 63 6.96 10.50 6.40
C TYR A 63 8.03 11.44 5.89
N ARG A 64 7.93 11.81 4.61
CA ARG A 64 8.93 12.66 3.96
C ARG A 64 8.60 14.13 4.17
N GLU A 65 9.65 14.94 4.29
CA GLU A 65 9.54 16.41 4.40
C GLU A 65 9.21 17.07 3.06
N LYS A 66 9.67 16.47 1.96
CA LYS A 66 9.47 16.97 0.60
C LYS A 66 8.92 15.88 -0.31
N ASN A 67 8.21 16.31 -1.36
CA ASN A 67 7.74 15.40 -2.40
C ASN A 67 8.93 14.86 -3.21
N LEU A 68 9.09 13.54 -3.25
CA LEU A 68 10.07 12.88 -4.14
C LEU A 68 9.45 12.41 -5.46
N GLY A 69 8.11 12.44 -5.55
CA GLY A 69 7.37 12.00 -6.72
C GLY A 69 7.31 10.48 -6.84
N CYS A 70 6.42 9.97 -7.70
CA CYS A 70 6.09 8.54 -7.72
C CYS A 70 7.29 7.62 -8.00
N GLY A 71 8.28 8.04 -8.79
CA GLY A 71 9.47 7.21 -9.06
C GLY A 71 10.30 6.94 -7.81
N TYR A 72 10.92 7.98 -7.26
CA TYR A 72 11.81 7.87 -6.11
C TYR A 72 11.07 7.53 -4.82
N SER A 73 9.88 8.10 -4.62
CA SER A 73 9.07 7.87 -3.42
C SER A 73 8.73 6.39 -3.24
N ILE A 74 8.39 5.71 -4.34
CA ILE A 74 8.09 4.28 -4.34
C ILE A 74 9.38 3.47 -4.19
N ALA A 75 10.40 3.70 -5.02
CA ALA A 75 11.63 2.90 -5.01
C ALA A 75 12.29 2.91 -3.62
N GLU A 76 12.59 4.08 -3.08
CA GLU A 76 13.20 4.20 -1.74
C GLU A 76 12.26 3.71 -0.63
N GLY A 77 10.95 3.83 -0.83
CA GLY A 77 9.95 3.34 0.11
C GLY A 77 9.97 1.82 0.20
N LEU A 78 10.07 1.14 -0.94
CA LEU A 78 10.18 -0.30 -1.02
C LEU A 78 11.53 -0.80 -0.48
N ASP A 79 12.64 -0.13 -0.83
CA ASP A 79 13.96 -0.45 -0.25
C ASP A 79 13.93 -0.37 1.29
N TRP A 80 13.30 0.68 1.82
CA TRP A 80 13.12 0.85 3.25
C TRP A 80 12.25 -0.25 3.88
N VAL A 81 11.17 -0.69 3.22
CA VAL A 81 10.36 -1.83 3.69
C VAL A 81 11.18 -3.13 3.67
N PHE A 82 11.80 -3.47 2.54
CA PHE A 82 12.49 -4.74 2.36
C PHE A 82 13.82 -4.86 3.13
N SER A 83 14.37 -3.74 3.60
CA SER A 83 15.46 -3.79 4.59
C SER A 83 15.01 -4.30 5.97
N ARG A 84 13.71 -4.51 6.20
CA ARG A 84 13.11 -4.94 7.49
C ARG A 84 12.30 -6.22 7.40
N VAL A 85 11.72 -6.51 6.23
CA VAL A 85 10.90 -7.69 5.99
C VAL A 85 11.30 -8.35 4.68
N ASP A 86 11.16 -9.67 4.60
CA ASP A 86 11.43 -10.45 3.39
C ASP A 86 10.29 -10.33 2.35
N ARG A 87 9.07 -10.07 2.81
CA ARG A 87 7.84 -10.05 2.00
C ARG A 87 6.90 -8.95 2.49
N ALA A 88 6.17 -8.32 1.58
CA ALA A 88 5.18 -7.29 1.92
C ALA A 88 3.99 -7.25 0.96
N ILE A 89 2.82 -6.87 1.49
CA ILE A 89 1.65 -6.49 0.68
C ILE A 89 1.73 -4.99 0.44
N ILE A 90 1.77 -4.58 -0.83
CA ILE A 90 1.91 -3.16 -1.23
C ILE A 90 0.56 -2.65 -1.71
N LEU A 91 0.06 -1.59 -1.07
CA LEU A 91 -1.19 -0.90 -1.43
C LEU A 91 -0.96 0.60 -1.59
N GLU A 92 -1.56 1.20 -2.61
CA GLU A 92 -1.63 2.66 -2.82
C GLU A 92 -2.90 3.24 -2.17
N ASP A 93 -2.92 4.55 -1.94
CA ASP A 93 -4.02 5.25 -1.27
C ASP A 93 -5.33 5.25 -2.06
N ASP A 94 -5.28 5.02 -3.36
CA ASP A 94 -6.41 4.98 -4.29
C ASP A 94 -6.78 3.57 -4.76
N ILE A 95 -6.33 2.53 -4.05
CA ILE A 95 -6.75 1.15 -4.30
C ILE A 95 -7.70 0.69 -3.22
N LEU A 96 -8.92 0.27 -3.61
CA LEU A 96 -9.87 -0.37 -2.70
C LEU A 96 -9.72 -1.90 -2.79
N PRO A 97 -9.00 -2.56 -1.85
CA PRO A 97 -8.86 -4.00 -1.88
C PRO A 97 -10.15 -4.68 -1.43
N ASP A 98 -10.54 -5.75 -2.13
CA ASP A 98 -11.56 -6.68 -1.63
C ASP A 98 -11.02 -7.43 -0.40
N PRO A 99 -11.82 -7.73 0.64
CA PRO A 99 -11.35 -8.47 1.80
C PRO A 99 -10.64 -9.80 1.47
N SER A 100 -11.05 -10.49 0.40
CA SER A 100 -10.42 -11.74 -0.06
C SER A 100 -8.97 -11.55 -0.55
N PHE A 101 -8.59 -10.33 -0.96
CA PHE A 101 -7.24 -10.01 -1.41
C PHE A 101 -6.19 -10.30 -0.33
N PHE A 102 -6.48 -10.00 0.93
CA PHE A 102 -5.52 -10.19 2.01
C PHE A 102 -5.25 -11.67 2.28
N LEU A 103 -6.30 -12.50 2.27
CA LEU A 103 -6.15 -13.96 2.39
C LEU A 103 -5.41 -14.54 1.17
N PHE A 104 -5.74 -14.07 -0.02
CA PHE A 104 -5.01 -14.43 -1.25
C PHE A 104 -3.50 -14.15 -1.11
N CYS A 105 -3.14 -12.96 -0.63
CA CYS A 105 -1.75 -12.59 -0.42
C CYS A 105 -1.08 -13.44 0.67
N GLU A 106 -1.75 -13.64 1.81
CA GLU A 106 -1.22 -14.45 2.92
C GLU A 106 -0.86 -15.87 2.46
N VAL A 107 -1.79 -16.53 1.77
CA VAL A 107 -1.60 -17.91 1.29
C VAL A 107 -0.49 -17.97 0.25
N LEU A 108 -0.49 -17.08 -0.75
CA LEU A 108 0.45 -17.19 -1.87
C LEU A 108 1.85 -16.67 -1.55
N LEU A 109 1.99 -15.68 -0.66
CA LEU A 109 3.31 -15.26 -0.18
C LEU A 109 4.01 -16.39 0.57
N GLU A 110 3.28 -17.20 1.34
CA GLU A 110 3.84 -18.36 2.01
C GLU A 110 4.09 -19.53 1.04
N TYR A 111 3.18 -19.76 0.09
CA TYR A 111 3.33 -20.85 -0.89
C TYR A 111 4.54 -20.66 -1.81
N TYR A 112 4.78 -19.44 -2.31
CA TYR A 112 5.86 -19.13 -3.25
C TYR A 112 7.16 -18.65 -2.60
N LYS A 113 7.26 -18.65 -1.26
CA LYS A 113 8.40 -18.03 -0.55
C LYS A 113 9.78 -18.53 -0.99
N ASP A 114 9.89 -19.79 -1.44
CA ASP A 114 11.13 -20.44 -1.85
C ASP A 114 11.20 -20.68 -3.38
N ASP A 115 10.23 -20.17 -4.15
CA ASP A 115 10.17 -20.34 -5.60
C ASP A 115 10.75 -19.13 -6.34
N GLU A 116 12.05 -19.21 -6.67
CA GLU A 116 12.79 -18.13 -7.36
C GLU A 116 12.24 -17.78 -8.76
N ARG A 117 11.31 -18.56 -9.31
CA ARG A 117 10.64 -18.26 -10.59
C ARG A 117 9.54 -17.21 -10.42
N VAL A 118 9.08 -16.96 -9.19
CA VAL A 118 7.95 -16.08 -8.89
C VAL A 118 8.46 -14.83 -8.18
N TYR A 119 8.42 -13.69 -8.87
CA TYR A 119 8.84 -12.41 -8.31
C TYR A 119 7.75 -11.71 -7.49
N SER A 120 6.48 -11.81 -7.93
CA SER A 120 5.37 -11.09 -7.31
C SER A 120 4.04 -11.76 -7.59
N ILE A 121 3.10 -11.60 -6.67
CA ILE A 121 1.67 -11.90 -6.86
C ILE A 121 0.89 -10.59 -6.99
N THR A 122 -0.17 -10.57 -7.80
CA THR A 122 -0.98 -9.36 -8.03
C THR A 122 -2.47 -9.65 -7.90
N GLY A 123 -3.20 -8.77 -7.22
CA GLY A 123 -4.66 -8.83 -7.08
C GLY A 123 -5.42 -8.24 -8.28
N ARG A 124 -4.72 -7.82 -9.34
CA ARG A 124 -5.33 -7.20 -10.53
C ARG A 124 -5.48 -8.19 -11.66
N ASN A 125 -6.71 -8.46 -12.07
CA ASN A 125 -7.00 -9.17 -13.31
C ASN A 125 -7.23 -8.18 -14.47
N HIS A 126 -6.25 -8.03 -15.35
CA HIS A 126 -6.36 -7.11 -16.51
C HIS A 126 -7.37 -7.55 -17.57
N ARG A 127 -7.81 -8.82 -17.55
CA ARG A 127 -8.77 -9.39 -18.51
C ARG A 127 -10.22 -9.21 -18.06
N GLY A 128 -10.46 -8.79 -16.82
CA GLY A 128 -11.81 -8.59 -16.29
C GLY A 128 -12.57 -9.89 -16.14
N VAL A 129 -13.48 -10.18 -17.06
CA VAL A 129 -14.25 -11.43 -17.09
C VAL A 129 -13.42 -12.49 -17.79
N TRP A 130 -13.21 -13.62 -17.11
CA TRP A 130 -12.66 -14.79 -17.75
C TRP A 130 -13.73 -15.39 -18.67
N ASP A 131 -13.58 -15.25 -19.99
CA ASP A 131 -14.37 -15.98 -20.95
C ASP A 131 -13.75 -17.35 -21.20
N ASN A 132 -14.54 -18.40 -21.11
CA ASN A 132 -14.09 -19.79 -21.28
C ASN A 132 -13.78 -20.12 -22.76
N ASN A 133 -13.58 -19.08 -23.59
CA ASN A 133 -13.45 -19.14 -25.05
C ASN A 133 -11.97 -19.22 -25.52
N GLY A 134 -11.05 -19.54 -24.62
CA GLY A 134 -9.72 -20.02 -25.01
C GLY A 134 -8.85 -19.00 -25.75
N GLN A 135 -8.79 -17.75 -25.29
CA GLN A 135 -7.75 -16.82 -25.75
C GLN A 135 -6.44 -17.09 -24.98
N PRO A 136 -5.41 -17.65 -25.63
CA PRO A 136 -4.15 -18.00 -24.98
C PRO A 136 -3.32 -16.73 -24.80
N TYR A 137 -2.79 -16.57 -23.59
CA TYR A 137 -1.90 -15.49 -23.14
C TYR A 137 -2.60 -14.14 -22.93
#